data_AF-A0A4V1BXT7-F1
#
_entry.id   AF-A0A4V1BXT7-F1
#
_cell.length_a   1.000
_cell.length_b   1.000
_cell.length_c   1.000
_cell.angle_alpha   90.00
_cell.angle_beta   90.00
_cell.angle_gamma   90.00
#
_symmetry.space_group_name_H-M   'P 1'
#
loop_
_entity.id
_entity.type
_entity.pdbx_description
1 polymer ?
#
loop_
_entity_poly.entity_id
_entity_poly.type
_entity_poly.pdbx_seq_one_letter_code
_entity_poly.pdbx_strand_id
1 'polypeptide(L)'
;MLKSKLLEKAKKQFAELDKLKVEVGVLENTRPYKDSDISVVEVATIHEFGTEKIPPRSFLRVPIRDHQKAIIEKVVKEKYRLFISGEISAKEFLAYTGELSVGWSIEAFDTQGFGAWPLHAESTKAQLKKKGVIEARLLQDTGALKKSITYKVVKK
;
A
#
# COMPACT_ATOMS: atom_id res chain seq x y z
N MET A 1 38.40 -18.81 -0.59
CA MET A 1 37.16 -19.62 -0.63
C MET A 1 35.90 -18.91 -0.11
N LEU A 2 35.90 -18.24 1.05
CA LEU A 2 34.68 -17.68 1.65
C LEU A 2 34.00 -16.58 0.81
N LYS A 3 34.77 -15.63 0.27
CA LYS A 3 34.27 -14.55 -0.62
C LYS A 3 33.62 -15.09 -1.90
N SER A 4 34.16 -16.17 -2.46
CA SER A 4 33.58 -16.84 -3.65
C SER A 4 32.23 -17.48 -3.34
N LYS A 5 32.07 -18.14 -2.18
CA LYS A 5 30.78 -18.71 -1.78
C LYS A 5 29.70 -17.65 -1.55
N LEU A 6 30.04 -16.52 -0.94
CA LEU A 6 29.10 -15.41 -0.75
C LEU A 6 28.66 -14.81 -2.09
N LEU A 7 29.60 -14.61 -3.01
CA LEU A 7 29.28 -14.10 -4.35
C LEU A 7 28.31 -15.02 -5.10
N GLU A 8 28.52 -16.33 -5.04
CA GLU A 8 27.62 -17.30 -5.67
C GLU A 8 26.23 -17.33 -5.04
N LYS A 9 26.13 -17.18 -3.71
CA LYS A 9 24.83 -17.03 -3.03
C LYS A 9 24.11 -15.76 -3.46
N ALA A 10 24.82 -14.62 -3.48
CA ALA A 10 24.26 -13.35 -3.91
C ALA A 10 23.75 -13.42 -5.35
N LYS A 11 24.52 -14.00 -6.28
CA LYS A 11 24.08 -14.20 -7.67
C LYS A 11 22.78 -15.00 -7.77
N LYS A 12 22.67 -16.12 -7.03
CA LYS A 12 21.44 -16.92 -6.99
C LYS A 12 20.25 -16.13 -6.46
N GLN A 13 20.47 -15.36 -5.39
CA GLN A 13 19.43 -14.54 -4.77
C GLN A 13 18.93 -13.45 -5.73
N PHE A 14 19.82 -12.75 -6.44
CA PHE A 14 19.43 -11.78 -7.47
C PHE A 14 18.76 -12.42 -8.68
N ALA A 15 19.21 -13.59 -9.12
CA ALA A 15 18.58 -14.33 -10.21
C ALA A 15 17.14 -14.76 -9.88
N GLU A 16 16.86 -15.11 -8.62
CA GLU A 16 15.49 -15.38 -8.15
C GLU A 16 14.69 -14.09 -7.97
N LEU A 17 15.29 -13.03 -7.43
CA LEU A 17 14.63 -11.73 -7.27
C LEU A 17 14.16 -11.17 -8.61
N ASP A 18 14.93 -11.33 -9.67
CA ASP A 18 14.56 -10.82 -11.00
C ASP A 18 13.33 -11.52 -11.61
N LYS A 19 12.98 -12.72 -11.14
CA LYS A 19 11.78 -13.44 -11.57
C LYS A 19 10.52 -13.02 -10.80
N LEU A 20 10.67 -12.21 -9.76
CA LEU A 20 9.61 -11.87 -8.82
C LEU A 20 9.31 -10.38 -8.83
N LYS A 21 8.07 -10.03 -8.49
CA LYS A 21 7.63 -8.67 -8.20
C LYS A 21 6.71 -8.68 -7.00
N VAL A 22 6.59 -7.53 -6.35
CA VAL A 22 5.58 -7.29 -5.32
C VAL A 22 4.47 -6.42 -5.92
N GLU A 23 3.23 -6.87 -5.78
CA GLU A 23 2.03 -6.11 -6.12
C GLU A 23 1.39 -5.62 -4.82
N VAL A 24 1.09 -4.32 -4.73
CA VAL A 24 0.51 -3.68 -3.54
C VAL A 24 -0.81 -3.03 -3.94
N GLY A 25 -1.88 -3.25 -3.18
CA GLY A 25 -3.18 -2.68 -3.47
C GLY A 25 -4.32 -3.35 -2.72
N VAL A 26 -5.55 -3.11 -3.19
CA VAL A 26 -6.74 -3.85 -2.77
C VAL A 26 -6.91 -5.02 -3.75
N LEU A 27 -6.47 -6.20 -3.34
CA LEU A 27 -6.23 -7.33 -4.27
C LEU A 27 -7.40 -8.32 -4.36
N GLU A 28 -8.34 -8.30 -3.42
CA GLU A 28 -9.50 -9.19 -3.40
C GLU A 28 -10.78 -8.44 -3.78
N ASN A 29 -11.54 -9.01 -4.72
CA ASN A 29 -12.78 -8.43 -5.27
C ASN A 29 -14.05 -9.10 -4.71
N THR A 30 -14.00 -9.73 -3.52
CA THR A 30 -15.01 -10.71 -3.11
C THR A 30 -15.99 -10.22 -2.06
N ARG A 31 -15.86 -8.98 -1.57
CA ARG A 31 -16.75 -8.48 -0.51
C ARG A 31 -17.45 -7.18 -0.93
N PRO A 32 -18.79 -7.12 -0.80
CA PRO A 32 -19.49 -5.85 -0.94
C PRO A 32 -18.97 -4.87 0.10
N TYR A 33 -18.85 -3.61 -0.29
CA TYR A 33 -18.53 -2.53 0.63
C TYR A 33 -19.80 -2.16 1.39
N LYS A 34 -19.89 -2.61 2.65
CA LYS A 34 -21.14 -2.53 3.46
C LYS A 34 -22.27 -3.34 2.82
N ASP A 35 -23.51 -2.96 3.11
CA ASP A 35 -24.73 -3.49 2.48
C ASP A 35 -25.01 -2.82 1.12
N SER A 36 -23.97 -2.65 0.28
CA SER A 36 -24.10 -2.02 -1.04
C SER A 36 -23.65 -2.94 -2.16
N ASP A 37 -24.10 -2.64 -3.38
CA ASP A 37 -23.78 -3.43 -4.57
C ASP A 37 -22.36 -3.19 -5.11
N ILE A 38 -21.61 -2.24 -4.55
CA ILE A 38 -20.24 -1.94 -4.98
C ILE A 38 -19.21 -2.68 -4.13
N SER A 39 -18.15 -3.17 -4.76
CA SER A 39 -17.06 -3.88 -4.09
C SER A 39 -16.06 -2.92 -3.45
N VAL A 40 -15.26 -3.42 -2.50
CA VAL A 40 -14.17 -2.62 -1.90
C VAL A 40 -13.14 -2.17 -2.95
N VAL A 41 -12.92 -2.96 -4.01
CA VAL A 41 -12.02 -2.60 -5.12
C VAL A 41 -12.58 -1.43 -5.93
N GLU A 42 -13.90 -1.39 -6.15
CA GLU A 42 -14.53 -0.28 -6.85
C GLU A 42 -14.44 1.01 -6.02
N VAL A 43 -14.72 0.93 -4.71
CA VAL A 43 -14.53 2.05 -3.78
C VAL A 43 -13.07 2.51 -3.76
N ALA A 44 -12.12 1.57 -3.75
CA ALA A 44 -10.70 1.87 -3.84
C ALA A 44 -10.36 2.62 -5.13
N THR A 45 -10.89 2.19 -6.26
CA THR A 45 -10.65 2.80 -7.57
C THR A 45 -11.21 4.22 -7.65
N ILE A 46 -12.45 4.41 -7.20
CA ILE A 46 -13.12 5.72 -7.13
C ILE A 46 -12.30 6.71 -6.31
N HIS A 47 -11.76 6.29 -5.17
CA HIS A 47 -10.98 7.19 -4.32
C HIS A 47 -9.55 7.36 -4.81
N GLU A 48 -8.90 6.34 -5.36
CA GLU A 48 -7.53 6.42 -5.85
C GLU A 48 -7.40 7.39 -7.03
N PHE A 49 -8.39 7.40 -7.94
CA PHE A 49 -8.36 8.17 -9.19
C PHE A 49 -9.38 9.30 -9.27
N GLY A 50 -10.38 9.31 -8.38
CA GLY A 50 -11.49 10.25 -8.47
C GLY A 50 -12.50 9.89 -9.56
N THR A 51 -13.53 10.71 -9.64
CA THR A 51 -14.54 10.73 -10.71
C THR A 51 -14.86 12.19 -11.03
N GLU A 52 -15.82 12.44 -11.92
CA GLU A 52 -16.32 13.79 -12.19
C GLU A 52 -16.83 14.51 -10.92
N LYS A 53 -17.39 13.76 -9.96
CA LYS A 53 -18.04 14.33 -8.76
C LYS A 53 -17.23 14.12 -7.48
N ILE A 54 -16.28 13.19 -7.46
CA ILE A 54 -15.50 12.82 -6.28
C ILE A 54 -14.03 13.10 -6.59
N PRO A 55 -13.36 14.00 -5.85
CA PRO A 55 -11.95 14.27 -6.11
C PRO A 55 -11.07 13.07 -5.76
N PRO A 56 -9.93 12.90 -6.45
CA PRO A 56 -8.96 11.86 -6.14
C PRO A 56 -8.36 12.06 -4.74
N ARG A 57 -8.22 10.96 -4.02
CA ARG A 57 -7.58 10.82 -2.72
C ARG A 57 -6.68 9.59 -2.76
N SER A 58 -5.62 9.69 -3.56
CA SER A 58 -4.68 8.59 -3.77
C SER A 58 -4.07 8.16 -2.44
N PHE A 59 -4.23 6.88 -2.12
CA PHE A 59 -3.68 6.23 -0.94
C PHE A 59 -2.71 5.09 -1.32
N LEU A 60 -2.66 4.68 -2.59
CA LEU A 60 -1.67 3.73 -3.09
C LEU A 60 -0.56 4.44 -3.87
N ARG A 61 -0.91 5.04 -5.02
CA ARG A 61 0.07 5.52 -6.00
C ARG A 61 0.93 6.66 -5.44
N VAL A 62 0.29 7.69 -4.87
CA VAL A 62 0.99 8.87 -4.37
C VAL A 62 1.83 8.54 -3.13
N PRO A 63 1.29 7.90 -2.07
CA PRO A 63 2.10 7.56 -0.90
C PRO A 63 3.31 6.66 -1.22
N ILE A 64 3.11 5.61 -2.02
CA ILE A 64 4.20 4.68 -2.38
C ILE A 64 5.24 5.37 -3.26
N ARG A 65 4.83 6.18 -4.24
CA ARG A 65 5.75 6.93 -5.11
C ARG A 65 6.57 7.93 -4.30
N ASP A 66 5.91 8.73 -3.48
CA ASP A 66 6.56 9.84 -2.76
C ASP A 66 7.50 9.32 -1.66
N HIS A 67 7.24 8.12 -1.13
CA HIS A 67 8.08 7.46 -0.12
C HIS A 67 8.92 6.31 -0.69
N GLN A 68 9.00 6.14 -2.02
CA GLN A 68 9.71 5.02 -2.66
C GLN A 68 11.17 4.94 -2.19
N LYS A 69 11.85 6.09 -2.12
CA LYS A 69 13.24 6.17 -1.64
C LYS A 69 13.35 5.68 -0.20
N ALA A 70 12.50 6.16 0.70
CA ALA A 70 12.49 5.76 2.11
C ALA A 70 12.20 4.26 2.29
N ILE A 71 11.27 3.71 1.49
CA ILE A 71 10.98 2.27 1.45
C ILE A 71 12.26 1.50 1.07
N ILE A 72 12.88 1.84 -0.06
CA ILE A 72 14.08 1.14 -0.55
C ILE A 72 15.23 1.25 0.44
N GLU A 73 15.51 2.44 0.96
CA GLU A 73 16.58 2.66 1.94
C GLU A 73 16.38 1.80 3.20
N LYS A 74 15.14 1.70 3.70
CA LYS A 74 14.83 0.86 4.86
C LYS A 74 14.99 -0.63 4.56
N VAL A 75 14.52 -1.10 3.41
CA VAL A 75 14.70 -2.50 2.97
C VAL A 75 16.18 -2.84 2.85
N VAL A 76 16.97 -1.99 2.19
CA VAL A 76 18.40 -2.21 2.01
C VAL A 76 19.12 -2.21 3.34
N LYS A 77 18.86 -1.21 4.20
CA LYS A 77 19.48 -1.10 5.52
C LYS A 77 19.23 -2.34 6.39
N GLU A 78 18.01 -2.88 6.37
CA GLU A 78 17.60 -3.90 7.33
C GLU A 78 17.69 -5.33 6.78
N LYS A 79 17.54 -5.53 5.48
CA LYS A 79 17.40 -6.87 4.88
C LYS A 79 18.48 -7.23 3.87
N TYR A 80 19.22 -6.26 3.31
CA TYR A 80 20.17 -6.54 2.22
C TYR A 80 21.23 -7.58 2.59
N ARG A 81 21.83 -7.44 3.78
CA ARG A 81 22.87 -8.38 4.24
C ARG A 81 22.34 -9.81 4.35
N LEU A 82 21.16 -9.96 4.95
CA LEU A 82 20.49 -11.25 5.13
C LEU A 82 20.13 -11.87 3.78
N PHE A 83 19.71 -11.03 2.83
CA PHE A 83 19.39 -11.46 1.47
C PHE A 83 20.63 -11.96 0.73
N ILE A 84 21.71 -11.19 0.68
CA ILE A 84 22.93 -11.59 -0.06
C ILE A 84 23.66 -12.77 0.60
N SER A 85 23.54 -12.96 1.91
CA SER A 85 24.08 -14.13 2.63
C SER A 85 23.22 -15.39 2.46
N GLY A 86 22.00 -15.23 1.95
CA GLY A 86 21.01 -16.27 1.74
C GLY A 86 20.28 -16.71 3.01
N GLU A 87 20.31 -15.88 4.07
CA GLU A 87 19.55 -16.10 5.31
C GLU A 87 18.06 -15.82 5.13
N ILE A 88 17.69 -14.96 4.18
CA ILE A 88 16.31 -14.77 3.71
C ILE A 88 16.25 -14.98 2.19
N SER A 89 15.09 -15.42 1.71
CA SER A 89 14.80 -15.58 0.29
C SER A 89 14.48 -14.26 -0.41
N ALA A 90 14.57 -14.24 -1.74
CA ALA A 90 14.05 -13.16 -2.57
C ALA A 90 12.57 -12.84 -2.29
N LYS A 91 11.75 -13.87 -1.98
CA LYS A 91 10.34 -13.70 -1.63
C LYS A 91 10.18 -12.94 -0.32
N GLU A 92 10.94 -13.28 0.72
CA GLU A 92 10.91 -12.58 2.01
C GLU A 92 11.45 -11.15 1.89
N PHE A 93 12.48 -10.92 1.07
CA PHE A 93 13.01 -9.59 0.78
C PHE A 93 11.96 -8.68 0.10
N LEU A 94 11.23 -9.21 -0.89
CA LEU A 94 10.12 -8.49 -1.52
C LEU A 94 8.88 -8.36 -0.61
N ALA A 95 8.62 -9.36 0.24
CA ALA A 95 7.52 -9.29 1.20
C ALA A 95 7.71 -8.11 2.16
N TYR A 96 8.92 -7.92 2.67
CA TYR A 96 9.25 -6.76 3.51
C TYR A 96 9.06 -5.42 2.77
N THR A 97 9.37 -5.38 1.48
CA THR A 97 9.11 -4.21 0.62
C THR A 97 7.59 -3.94 0.52
N GLY A 98 6.79 -4.99 0.36
CA GLY A 98 5.33 -4.92 0.34
C GLY A 98 4.75 -4.42 1.66
N GLU A 99 5.21 -4.93 2.80
CA GLU A 99 4.80 -4.52 4.15
C GLU A 99 5.00 -3.02 4.37
N LEU A 100 6.20 -2.51 4.04
CA LEU A 100 6.49 -1.09 4.16
C LEU A 100 5.61 -0.23 3.23
N SER A 101 5.34 -0.72 2.02
CA SER A 101 4.48 -0.01 1.06
C SER A 101 3.01 0.04 1.53
N VAL A 102 2.51 -1.06 2.10
CA VAL A 102 1.18 -1.09 2.77
C VAL A 102 1.17 -0.13 3.96
N GLY A 103 2.24 -0.09 4.76
CA GLY A 103 2.39 0.85 5.87
C GLY A 103 2.23 2.31 5.45
N TRP A 104 2.91 2.74 4.38
CA TRP A 104 2.75 4.10 3.84
C TRP A 104 1.36 4.37 3.28
N SER A 105 0.73 3.35 2.69
CA SER A 105 -0.66 3.46 2.21
C SER A 105 -1.63 3.65 3.38
N ILE A 106 -1.43 2.93 4.49
CA ILE A 106 -2.18 3.05 5.73
C ILE A 106 -1.98 4.43 6.38
N GLU A 107 -0.73 4.91 6.44
CA GLU A 107 -0.37 6.22 7.00
C GLU A 107 -1.10 7.37 6.27
N ALA A 108 -1.32 7.23 4.96
CA ALA A 108 -2.10 8.20 4.20
C ALA A 108 -3.53 8.37 4.76
N PHE A 109 -4.18 7.30 5.26
CA PHE A 109 -5.51 7.45 5.88
C PHE A 109 -5.43 8.22 7.21
N ASP A 110 -4.40 7.95 8.00
CA ASP A 110 -4.24 8.53 9.34
C ASP A 110 -3.87 10.01 9.28
N THR A 111 -3.12 10.39 8.25
CA THR A 111 -2.66 11.76 7.98
C THR A 111 -3.51 12.53 6.95
N GLN A 112 -4.63 11.95 6.50
CA GLN A 112 -5.52 12.56 5.50
C GLN A 112 -4.79 12.91 4.19
N GLY A 113 -4.03 11.95 3.69
CA GLY A 113 -3.20 12.06 2.50
C GLY A 113 -1.96 12.90 2.71
N PHE A 114 -1.35 12.86 3.90
CA PHE A 114 -0.27 13.77 4.30
C PHE A 114 -0.68 15.24 4.17
N GLY A 115 -1.96 15.53 4.45
CA GLY A 115 -2.58 16.85 4.27
C GLY A 115 -2.90 17.24 2.83
N ALA A 116 -2.63 16.38 1.83
CA ALA A 116 -2.83 16.70 0.42
C ALA A 116 -4.21 16.33 -0.13
N TRP A 117 -5.00 15.52 0.58
CA TRP A 117 -6.31 15.12 0.06
C TRP A 117 -7.33 16.26 0.09
N PRO A 118 -8.08 16.47 -0.99
CA PRO A 118 -9.18 17.43 -0.99
C PRO A 118 -10.21 17.12 0.10
N LEU A 119 -10.56 18.14 0.88
CA LEU A 119 -11.55 18.06 1.94
C LEU A 119 -12.94 17.67 1.40
N HIS A 120 -13.83 17.24 2.28
CA HIS A 120 -15.24 17.09 1.94
C HIS A 120 -15.85 18.44 1.54
N ALA A 121 -16.80 18.41 0.60
CA ALA A 121 -17.63 19.57 0.30
C ALA A 121 -18.46 19.96 1.54
N GLU A 122 -18.80 21.25 1.68
CA GLU A 122 -19.56 21.75 2.83
C GLU A 122 -20.93 21.06 2.98
N SER A 123 -21.59 20.75 1.86
CA SER A 123 -22.84 19.98 1.86
C SER A 123 -22.67 18.59 2.48
N THR A 124 -21.57 17.89 2.15
CA THR A 124 -21.24 16.58 2.74
C THR A 124 -20.94 16.70 4.23
N LYS A 125 -20.16 17.70 4.65
CA LYS A 125 -19.89 17.95 6.08
C LYS A 125 -21.18 18.19 6.86
N ALA A 126 -22.08 19.02 6.33
CA ALA A 126 -23.38 19.29 6.93
C ALA A 126 -24.24 18.02 7.06
N GLN A 127 -24.24 17.15 6.04
CA GLN A 127 -24.94 15.86 6.09
C GLN A 127 -24.34 14.91 7.15
N LEU A 128 -23.02 14.82 7.23
CA LEU A 128 -22.33 14.00 8.24
C LEU A 128 -22.63 14.49 9.67
N LYS A 129 -22.60 15.81 9.88
CA LYS A 129 -22.97 16.43 11.17
C LYS A 129 -24.41 16.10 11.58
N LYS A 130 -25.36 16.14 10.64
CA LYS A 130 -26.76 15.73 10.89
C LYS A 130 -26.89 14.26 11.28
N LYS A 131 -25.96 13.41 10.84
CA LYS A 131 -25.88 11.99 11.21
C LYS A 131 -25.10 11.74 12.52
N GLY A 132 -24.73 12.79 13.26
CA GLY A 132 -24.00 12.68 14.52
C GLY A 132 -22.50 12.41 14.37
N VAL A 133 -21.94 12.53 13.16
CA VAL A 133 -20.49 12.39 12.96
C VAL A 133 -19.78 13.63 13.53
N ILE A 134 -18.94 13.40 14.53
CA ILE A 134 -18.21 14.46 15.25
C ILE A 134 -17.08 15.04 14.39
N GLU A 135 -16.34 14.17 13.69
CA GLU A 135 -15.23 14.56 12.81
C GLU A 135 -15.40 13.92 11.43
N ALA A 136 -15.49 14.74 10.40
CA ALA A 136 -15.66 14.30 9.02
C ALA A 136 -14.32 13.87 8.40
N ARG A 137 -13.68 12.83 8.96
CA ARG A 137 -12.40 12.30 8.46
C ARG A 137 -12.60 11.61 7.11
N LEU A 138 -11.72 11.94 6.16
CA LEU A 138 -11.74 11.38 4.81
C LEU A 138 -11.43 9.88 4.84
N LEU A 139 -12.20 9.11 4.06
CA LEU A 139 -12.01 7.67 3.85
C LEU A 139 -12.05 6.80 5.14
N GLN A 140 -12.66 7.29 6.22
CA GLN A 140 -12.72 6.59 7.52
C GLN A 140 -14.15 6.23 7.93
N ASP A 141 -14.89 5.59 7.02
CA ASP A 141 -16.28 5.19 7.27
C ASP A 141 -16.35 3.92 8.16
N THR A 142 -16.09 2.74 7.60
CA THR A 142 -16.02 1.46 8.34
C THR A 142 -14.58 1.00 8.60
N GLY A 143 -13.60 1.68 8.00
CA GLY A 143 -12.22 1.21 7.91
C GLY A 143 -12.01 -0.01 7.00
N ALA A 144 -13.05 -0.55 6.36
CA ALA A 144 -12.93 -1.73 5.48
C ALA A 144 -11.96 -1.48 4.31
N LEU A 145 -12.01 -0.28 3.71
CA LEU A 145 -11.08 0.10 2.64
C LEU A 145 -9.63 0.07 3.13
N LYS A 146 -9.32 0.77 4.24
CA LYS A 146 -7.99 0.79 4.85
C LYS A 146 -7.49 -0.64 5.15
N LYS A 147 -8.34 -1.48 5.73
CA LYS A 147 -8.02 -2.88 6.09
C LYS A 147 -7.86 -3.82 4.89
N SER A 148 -8.40 -3.44 3.73
CA SER A 148 -8.31 -4.25 2.50
C SER A 148 -7.01 -4.05 1.72
N ILE A 149 -6.20 -3.07 2.10
CA ILE A 149 -4.90 -2.81 1.49
C ILE A 149 -3.93 -3.90 1.92
N THR A 150 -3.35 -4.57 0.95
CA THR A 150 -2.44 -5.69 1.17
C THR A 150 -1.38 -5.74 0.06
N TYR A 151 -0.51 -6.74 0.13
CA TYR A 151 0.46 -7.02 -0.91
C TYR A 151 0.51 -8.52 -1.22
N LYS A 152 1.03 -8.85 -2.41
CA LYS A 152 1.42 -10.21 -2.76
C LYS A 152 2.73 -10.22 -3.53
N VAL A 153 3.57 -11.20 -3.26
CA VAL A 153 4.77 -11.46 -4.08
C VAL A 153 4.39 -12.50 -5.12
N VAL A 154 4.56 -12.14 -6.40
CA VAL A 154 4.19 -12.97 -7.56
C VAL A 154 5.36 -13.09 -8.51
N LYS A 155 5.30 -14.08 -9.41
CA LYS A 155 6.21 -14.13 -10.54
C LYS A 155 5.90 -12.98 -11.51
N LYS A 156 6.93 -12.41 -12.12
CA LYS A 156 6.78 -11.43 -13.19
C LYS A 156 6.10 -12.04 -14.41
#